data_AF-A0A4D5XEC3-F1
#
_entry.id   AF-A0A4D5XEC3-F1
#
_cell.length_a   1.000
_cell.length_b   1.000
_cell.length_c   1.000
_cell.angle_alpha   90.00
_cell.angle_beta   90.00
_cell.angle_gamma   90.00
#
_symmetry.space_group_name_H-M   'P 1'
#
loop_
_entity.id
_entity.type
_entity.pdbx_description
1 polymer ?
#
loop_
_entity_poly.entity_id
_entity_poly.type
_entity_poly.pdbx_seq_one_letter_code
_entity_poly.pdbx_strand_id
1 'polypeptide(L)'
;RSGALPLVETAGFLRKEGGVFRWGANPEPWTFHFDEAKDRYRYSYAYQVIRSQFDQILLEHARASGAKIFEGCSASDFVEHPNGSALVGGVVKARNSNGESFELAARLVVDCSGQTGWLANRFKLRKYDPFLRNVAVFAYYRNADRLQGRDANAIFCEAMELG
;
A
#
# COMPACT_ATOMS: atom_id res chain seq x y z
N ARG A 1 9.59 8.34 -12.33
CA ARG A 1 10.10 7.26 -11.45
C ARG A 1 10.42 7.90 -10.10
N SER A 2 10.15 7.25 -8.96
CA SER A 2 10.36 7.85 -7.63
C SER A 2 11.83 7.90 -7.18
N GLY A 3 12.68 7.02 -7.71
CA GLY A 3 14.10 6.93 -7.32
C GLY A 3 14.39 6.02 -6.12
N ALA A 4 13.36 5.46 -5.46
CA ALA A 4 13.52 4.66 -4.24
C ALA A 4 14.00 3.21 -4.45
N LEU A 5 14.01 2.70 -5.69
CA LEU A 5 14.30 1.28 -5.97
C LEU A 5 15.66 0.79 -5.41
N PRO A 6 16.78 1.52 -5.55
CA PRO A 6 18.06 1.09 -4.98
C PRO A 6 18.03 0.91 -3.45
N LEU A 7 17.22 1.73 -2.75
CA LEU A 7 17.04 1.61 -1.29
C LEU A 7 16.24 0.35 -0.94
N VAL A 8 15.20 0.04 -1.72
CA VAL A 8 14.40 -1.18 -1.56
C VAL A 8 15.23 -2.43 -1.85
N GLU A 9 16.10 -2.39 -2.87
CA GLU A 9 17.05 -3.46 -3.20
C GLU A 9 18.05 -3.71 -2.06
N THR A 10 18.58 -2.62 -1.48
CA THR A 10 19.54 -2.70 -0.37
C THR A 10 18.92 -3.25 0.92
N ALA A 11 17.60 -3.10 1.11
CA ALA A 11 16.90 -3.59 2.29
C ALA A 11 16.83 -5.13 2.38
N GLY A 12 17.20 -5.86 1.32
CA GLY A 12 17.32 -7.32 1.37
C GLY A 12 15.97 -8.05 1.43
N PHE A 13 14.89 -7.43 0.94
CA PHE A 13 13.59 -8.10 0.85
C PHE A 13 13.62 -9.30 -0.09
N LEU A 14 12.77 -10.29 0.18
CA LEU A 14 12.72 -11.51 -0.61
C LEU A 14 12.16 -11.21 -2.00
N ARG A 15 12.92 -11.54 -3.04
CA ARG A 15 12.50 -11.39 -4.43
C ARG A 15 11.37 -12.36 -4.76
N LYS A 16 10.27 -11.83 -5.28
CA LYS A 16 9.06 -12.57 -5.70
C LYS A 16 8.99 -12.60 -7.22
N GLU A 17 9.04 -13.78 -7.82
CA GLU A 17 8.99 -13.92 -9.29
C GLU A 17 7.59 -14.27 -9.82
N GLY A 18 6.63 -14.52 -8.94
CA GLY A 18 5.30 -14.98 -9.33
C GLY A 18 4.37 -15.28 -8.17
N GLY A 19 3.38 -16.12 -8.44
CA GLY A 19 2.42 -16.61 -7.45
C GLY A 19 1.99 -18.04 -7.74
N VAL A 20 1.68 -18.78 -6.68
CA VAL A 20 1.18 -20.16 -6.73
C VAL A 20 -0.22 -20.18 -6.14
N PHE A 21 -1.16 -20.78 -6.87
CA PHE A 21 -2.58 -20.79 -6.54
C PHE A 21 -3.12 -22.21 -6.58
N ARG A 22 -3.68 -22.66 -5.45
CA ARG A 22 -4.60 -23.79 -5.41
C ARG A 22 -6.02 -23.24 -5.45
N TRP A 23 -6.52 -23.01 -6.65
CA TRP A 23 -7.78 -22.29 -6.87
C TRP A 23 -8.44 -22.70 -8.19
N GLY A 24 -9.75 -22.94 -8.16
CA GLY A 24 -10.57 -23.31 -9.31
C GLY A 24 -11.00 -24.78 -9.28
N ALA A 25 -11.43 -25.30 -10.43
CA ALA A 25 -11.93 -26.68 -10.53
C ALA A 25 -10.83 -27.74 -10.41
N ASN A 26 -9.58 -27.39 -10.72
CA ASN A 26 -8.45 -28.29 -10.58
C ASN A 26 -7.93 -28.24 -9.13
N PRO A 27 -7.89 -29.38 -8.41
CA PRO A 27 -7.36 -29.42 -7.04
C PRO A 27 -5.84 -29.24 -6.97
N GLU A 28 -5.11 -29.40 -8.09
CA GLU A 28 -3.66 -29.21 -8.14
C GLU A 28 -3.28 -27.71 -8.22
N PRO A 29 -2.23 -27.28 -7.50
CA PRO A 29 -1.74 -25.91 -7.61
C PRO A 29 -1.22 -25.58 -9.01
N TRP A 30 -1.49 -24.38 -9.48
CA TRP A 30 -0.89 -23.80 -10.70
C TRP A 30 -0.08 -22.56 -10.36
N THR A 31 0.87 -22.24 -11.24
CA THR A 31 1.83 -21.14 -11.03
C THR A 31 1.76 -20.18 -12.20
N PHE A 32 2.00 -18.90 -11.92
CA PHE A 32 2.35 -17.92 -12.94
C PHE A 32 3.64 -17.22 -12.54
N HIS A 33 4.47 -16.90 -13.53
CA HIS A 33 5.69 -16.10 -13.37
C HIS A 33 5.56 -14.75 -14.09
N PHE A 34 6.13 -13.70 -13.50
CA PHE A 34 6.03 -12.36 -14.08
C PHE A 34 6.81 -12.19 -15.40
N ASP A 35 7.80 -13.04 -15.67
CA ASP A 35 8.55 -13.02 -16.93
C ASP A 35 7.78 -13.58 -18.13
N GLU A 36 6.66 -14.27 -17.92
CA GLU A 36 5.72 -14.65 -18.99
C GLU A 36 5.20 -13.41 -19.75
N ALA A 37 5.20 -12.25 -19.10
CA ALA A 37 4.82 -10.96 -19.67
C ALA A 37 6.00 -9.99 -19.83
N LYS A 38 7.24 -10.49 -19.93
CA LYS A 38 8.46 -9.66 -20.03
C LYS A 38 8.48 -8.66 -21.18
N ASP A 39 7.78 -8.96 -22.27
CA ASP A 39 7.70 -8.04 -23.42
C ASP A 39 6.75 -6.85 -23.16
N ARG A 40 5.93 -6.94 -22.11
CA ARG A 40 4.97 -5.89 -21.71
C ARG A 40 5.45 -5.07 -20.52
N TYR A 41 6.27 -5.65 -19.65
CA TYR A 41 6.64 -5.03 -18.38
C TYR A 41 8.16 -4.94 -18.21
N ARG A 42 8.61 -3.82 -17.64
CA ARG A 42 10.03 -3.54 -17.44
C ARG A 42 10.71 -4.47 -16.43
N TYR A 43 9.97 -5.05 -15.50
CA TYR A 43 10.49 -5.90 -14.44
C TYR A 43 9.75 -7.23 -14.42
N SER A 44 10.49 -8.32 -14.20
CA SER A 44 9.97 -9.69 -14.09
C SER A 44 9.89 -10.18 -12.65
N TYR A 45 9.87 -9.26 -11.68
CA TYR A 45 9.86 -9.58 -10.26
C TYR A 45 9.28 -8.43 -9.43
N ALA A 46 8.93 -8.77 -8.19
CA ALA A 46 8.55 -7.87 -7.11
C ALA A 46 9.28 -8.27 -5.82
N TYR A 47 8.86 -7.75 -4.67
CA TYR A 47 9.42 -8.07 -3.37
C TYR A 47 8.32 -8.47 -2.36
N GLN A 48 8.59 -9.46 -1.52
CA GLN A 48 7.86 -9.69 -0.28
C GLN A 48 8.50 -8.81 0.80
N VAL A 49 7.75 -7.81 1.28
CA VAL A 49 8.29 -6.76 2.14
C VAL A 49 7.73 -6.83 3.56
N ILE A 50 8.54 -6.42 4.53
CA ILE A 50 8.05 -6.08 5.86
C ILE A 50 7.55 -4.63 5.78
N ARG A 51 6.23 -4.43 5.89
CA ARG A 51 5.59 -3.13 5.63
C ARG A 51 6.14 -1.99 6.47
N SER A 52 6.43 -2.21 7.76
CA SER A 52 7.02 -1.17 8.61
C SER A 52 8.37 -0.67 8.08
N GLN A 53 9.21 -1.56 7.56
CA GLN A 53 10.50 -1.19 6.99
C GLN A 53 10.33 -0.55 5.61
N PHE A 54 9.50 -1.14 4.75
CA PHE A 54 9.26 -0.63 3.40
C PHE A 54 8.66 0.78 3.42
N ASP A 55 7.64 1.00 4.24
CA ASP A 55 6.99 2.30 4.36
C ASP A 55 7.96 3.35 4.91
N GLN A 56 8.81 2.99 5.89
CA GLN A 56 9.85 3.88 6.40
C GLN A 56 10.87 4.26 5.32
N ILE A 57 11.37 3.28 4.54
CA ILE A 57 12.31 3.54 3.45
C ILE A 57 11.72 4.55 2.46
N LEU A 58 10.45 4.39 2.08
CA LEU A 58 9.77 5.30 1.17
C LEU A 58 9.58 6.70 1.78
N LEU A 59 9.23 6.77 3.07
CA LEU A 59 9.03 8.03 3.77
C LEU A 59 10.34 8.82 3.91
N GLU A 60 11.43 8.15 4.31
CA GLU A 60 12.75 8.75 4.39
C GLU A 60 13.27 9.18 3.02
N HIS A 61 13.03 8.38 1.97
CA HIS A 61 13.39 8.76 0.60
C HIS A 61 12.63 10.02 0.15
N ALA A 62 11.34 10.14 0.48
CA ALA A 62 10.56 11.33 0.18
C ALA A 62 11.13 12.55 0.92
N ARG A 63 11.48 12.41 2.21
CA ARG A 63 12.13 13.47 2.99
C ARG A 63 13.47 13.89 2.38
N ALA A 64 14.34 12.94 2.05
CA ALA A 64 15.63 13.20 1.39
C ALA A 64 15.46 13.84 0.00
N SER A 65 14.33 13.57 -0.66
CA SER A 65 13.95 14.18 -1.94
C SER A 65 13.32 15.57 -1.79
N GLY A 66 13.24 16.13 -0.57
CA GLY A 66 12.80 17.49 -0.29
C GLY A 66 11.35 17.63 0.19
N ALA A 67 10.64 16.52 0.44
CA ALA A 67 9.29 16.58 1.01
C ALA A 67 9.36 16.99 2.49
N LYS A 68 8.48 17.92 2.90
CA LYS A 68 8.25 18.19 4.33
C LYS A 68 7.35 17.09 4.89
N ILE A 69 7.87 16.33 5.85
CA ILE A 69 7.16 15.22 6.46
C ILE A 69 6.85 15.55 7.92
N PHE A 70 5.60 15.31 8.32
CA PHE A 70 5.11 15.49 9.69
C PHE A 70 4.65 14.13 10.23
N GLU A 71 5.48 13.50 11.05
CA GLU A 71 5.14 12.25 11.75
C GLU A 71 4.48 12.54 13.10
N GLY A 72 3.74 11.56 13.63
CA GLY A 72 2.98 11.74 14.87
C GLY A 72 1.91 12.84 14.78
N CYS A 73 1.50 13.20 13.56
CA CYS A 73 0.51 14.24 13.29
C CYS A 73 -0.69 13.63 12.57
N SER A 74 -1.89 14.05 12.97
CA SER A 74 -3.15 13.61 12.38
C SER A 74 -3.91 14.79 11.80
N ALA A 75 -4.34 14.68 10.54
CA ALA A 75 -5.29 15.62 9.95
C ALA A 75 -6.64 15.50 10.67
N SER A 76 -7.16 16.62 11.17
CA SER A 76 -8.38 16.67 11.99
C SER A 76 -9.55 17.30 11.25
N ASP A 77 -9.31 18.27 10.35
CA ASP A 77 -10.35 18.93 9.57
C ASP A 77 -9.83 19.45 8.23
N PHE A 78 -10.74 19.73 7.30
CA PHE A 78 -10.42 20.29 5.98
C PHE A 78 -11.45 21.35 5.58
N VAL A 79 -10.97 22.55 5.27
CA VAL A 79 -11.78 23.66 4.75
C VAL A 79 -11.37 23.90 3.30
N GLU A 80 -12.26 23.61 2.37
CA GLU A 80 -12.04 23.84 0.95
C GLU A 80 -11.84 25.33 0.65
N HIS A 81 -11.13 25.63 -0.43
CA HIS A 81 -11.14 26.97 -0.99
C HIS A 81 -12.58 27.39 -1.37
N PRO A 82 -12.90 28.69 -1.38
CA PRO A 82 -14.22 29.18 -1.74
C PRO A 82 -14.69 28.71 -3.12
N ASN A 83 -16.01 28.55 -3.26
CA ASN A 83 -16.65 28.20 -4.53
C ASN A 83 -16.23 29.16 -5.65
N GLY A 84 -15.89 28.60 -6.82
CA GLY A 84 -15.38 29.36 -7.97
C GLY A 84 -13.86 29.51 -8.01
N SER A 85 -13.14 29.01 -7.00
CA SER A 85 -11.69 28.87 -7.04
C SER A 85 -11.25 27.90 -8.16
N ALA A 86 -10.18 28.25 -8.88
CA ALA A 86 -9.52 27.33 -9.81
C ALA A 86 -8.70 26.23 -9.11
N LEU A 87 -8.64 26.25 -7.77
CA LEU A 87 -7.85 25.34 -6.95
C LEU A 87 -8.76 24.36 -6.20
N VAL A 88 -8.41 23.07 -6.24
CA VAL A 88 -9.13 21.97 -5.54
C VAL A 88 -8.57 21.66 -4.15
N GLY A 89 -7.73 22.55 -3.62
CA GLY A 89 -7.16 22.45 -2.28
C GLY A 89 -7.98 23.18 -1.21
N GLY A 90 -7.30 23.59 -0.16
CA GLY A 90 -7.91 24.29 0.97
C GLY A 90 -6.94 24.37 2.15
N VAL A 91 -7.48 24.50 3.35
CA VAL A 91 -6.74 24.49 4.61
C VAL A 91 -6.99 23.17 5.33
N VAL A 92 -5.92 22.42 5.59
CA VAL A 92 -5.93 21.23 6.44
C VAL A 92 -5.59 21.66 7.86
N LYS A 93 -6.48 21.36 8.81
CA LYS A 93 -6.16 21.43 10.24
C LYS A 93 -5.55 20.11 10.65
N ALA A 94 -4.45 20.17 11.39
CA ALA A 94 -3.74 19.00 11.89
C ALA A 94 -3.43 19.17 13.37
N ARG A 95 -3.22 18.05 14.06
CA ARG A 95 -2.86 18.00 15.47
C ARG A 95 -1.64 17.11 15.64
N ASN A 96 -0.63 17.57 16.38
CA ASN A 96 0.54 16.76 16.71
C ASN A 96 0.27 15.84 17.93
N SER A 97 1.24 14.97 18.24
CA SER A 97 1.16 14.02 19.35
C SER A 97 1.06 14.66 20.73
N ASN A 98 1.53 15.91 20.89
CA ASN A 98 1.41 16.70 22.12
C ASN A 98 0.03 17.37 22.25
N GLY A 99 -0.81 17.25 21.23
CA GLY A 99 -2.15 17.81 21.22
C GLY A 99 -2.23 19.24 20.70
N GLU A 100 -1.15 19.81 20.19
CA GLU A 100 -1.12 21.15 19.60
C GLU A 100 -1.68 21.11 18.16
N SER A 101 -2.50 22.11 17.84
CA SER A 101 -3.14 22.24 16.52
C SER A 101 -2.38 23.23 15.64
N PHE A 102 -2.31 22.94 14.35
CA PHE A 102 -1.75 23.82 13.32
C PHE A 102 -2.49 23.67 11.99
N GLU A 103 -2.27 24.62 11.08
CA GLU A 103 -2.95 24.68 9.79
C GLU A 103 -1.95 24.66 8.63
N LEU A 104 -2.34 23.97 7.55
CA LEU A 104 -1.59 23.88 6.31
C LEU A 104 -2.48 24.28 5.14
N ALA A 105 -2.18 25.41 4.51
CA ALA A 105 -2.84 25.83 3.28
C ALA A 105 -2.18 25.16 2.06
N ALA A 106 -2.99 24.55 1.19
CA ALA A 106 -2.52 23.87 0.00
C ALA A 106 -3.39 24.20 -1.22
N ARG A 107 -2.77 24.18 -2.41
CA ARG A 107 -3.48 24.36 -3.70
C ARG A 107 -4.19 23.08 -4.17
N LEU A 108 -3.71 21.94 -3.68
CA LEU A 108 -4.23 20.60 -3.93
C LEU A 108 -4.01 19.80 -2.65
N VAL A 109 -5.02 19.01 -2.25
CA VAL A 109 -4.90 18.03 -1.16
C VAL A 109 -5.15 16.65 -1.76
N VAL A 110 -4.28 15.70 -1.44
CA VAL A 110 -4.41 14.29 -1.86
C VAL A 110 -4.63 13.45 -0.63
N ASP A 111 -5.76 12.73 -0.57
CA ASP A 111 -6.05 11.81 0.53
C ASP A 111 -5.34 10.47 0.34
N CYS A 112 -4.25 10.28 1.09
CA CYS A 112 -3.48 9.04 1.16
C CYS A 112 -3.71 8.28 2.48
N SER A 113 -4.84 8.49 3.16
CA SER A 113 -5.12 7.91 4.49
C SER A 113 -5.43 6.40 4.49
N GLY A 114 -5.41 5.75 3.33
CA GLY A 114 -5.65 4.31 3.20
C GLY A 114 -7.10 3.95 3.50
N GLN A 115 -7.33 2.87 4.24
CA GLN A 115 -8.67 2.32 4.48
C GLN A 115 -9.60 3.28 5.23
N THR A 116 -9.06 4.22 6.02
CA THR A 116 -9.90 5.23 6.69
C THR A 116 -10.58 6.14 5.68
N GLY A 117 -9.93 6.47 4.55
CA GLY A 117 -10.48 7.33 3.49
C GLY A 117 -11.10 8.61 4.04
N TRP A 118 -10.28 9.41 4.71
CA TRP A 118 -10.67 10.57 5.50
C TRP A 118 -11.53 11.58 4.73
N LEU A 119 -11.08 12.04 3.55
CA LEU A 119 -11.85 12.95 2.70
C LEU A 119 -13.00 12.22 2.01
N ALA A 120 -12.81 10.97 1.60
CA ALA A 120 -13.88 10.18 0.98
C ALA A 120 -15.08 10.00 1.90
N ASN A 121 -14.87 9.82 3.21
CA ASN A 121 -15.94 9.75 4.20
C ASN A 121 -16.56 11.14 4.43
N ARG A 122 -15.75 12.19 4.58
CA ARG A 122 -16.22 13.56 4.76
C ARG A 122 -17.18 13.98 3.64
N PHE A 123 -16.80 13.69 2.41
CA PHE A 123 -17.58 14.02 1.21
C PHE A 123 -18.60 12.95 0.83
N LYS A 124 -18.78 11.89 1.65
CA LYS A 124 -19.72 10.79 1.40
C LYS A 124 -19.54 10.13 0.01
N LEU A 125 -18.30 10.01 -0.43
CA LEU A 125 -17.93 9.45 -1.73
C LEU A 125 -17.74 7.93 -1.70
N ARG A 126 -17.58 7.34 -0.51
CA ARG A 126 -17.34 5.91 -0.35
C ARG A 126 -18.56 5.09 -0.79
N LYS A 127 -18.34 4.14 -1.69
CA LYS A 127 -19.32 3.13 -2.13
C LYS A 127 -18.73 1.76 -1.92
N TYR A 128 -19.38 0.92 -1.12
CA TYR A 128 -18.95 -0.45 -0.89
C TYR A 128 -19.38 -1.35 -2.04
N ASP A 129 -18.51 -2.28 -2.41
CA ASP A 129 -18.86 -3.33 -3.34
C ASP A 129 -19.80 -4.34 -2.65
N PRO A 130 -20.96 -4.67 -3.24
CA PRO A 130 -21.92 -5.54 -2.61
C PRO A 130 -21.46 -7.01 -2.51
N PHE A 131 -20.51 -7.45 -3.35
CA PHE A 131 -20.04 -8.83 -3.43
C PHE A 131 -18.76 -9.06 -2.60
N LEU A 132 -17.86 -8.08 -2.54
CA LEU A 132 -16.59 -8.21 -1.83
C LEU A 132 -16.69 -7.89 -0.33
N ARG A 133 -17.52 -8.65 0.40
CA ARG A 133 -17.74 -8.51 1.85
C ARG A 133 -16.86 -9.45 2.67
N ASN A 134 -15.57 -9.47 2.34
CA ASN A 134 -14.61 -10.39 2.94
C ASN A 134 -14.04 -9.83 4.25
N VAL A 135 -13.73 -10.73 5.18
CA VAL A 135 -12.95 -10.45 6.39
C VAL A 135 -11.66 -11.25 6.31
N ALA A 136 -10.53 -10.61 6.63
CA ALA A 136 -9.24 -11.27 6.68
C ALA A 136 -8.83 -11.52 8.13
N VAL A 137 -8.44 -12.75 8.45
CA VAL A 137 -7.79 -13.13 9.71
C VAL A 137 -6.37 -13.57 9.34
N PHE A 138 -5.36 -13.04 10.04
CA PHE A 138 -3.95 -13.28 9.69
C PHE A 138 -3.08 -13.37 10.93
N ALA A 139 -1.96 -14.08 10.81
CA ALA A 139 -0.94 -14.23 11.84
C ALA A 139 0.45 -14.42 11.20
N TYR A 140 1.50 -14.28 12.01
CA TYR A 140 2.88 -14.54 11.59
C TYR A 140 3.37 -15.86 12.19
N TYR A 141 4.01 -16.67 11.35
CA TYR A 141 4.59 -17.96 11.74
C TYR A 141 6.10 -17.92 11.55
N ARG A 142 6.84 -18.62 12.42
CA ARG A 142 8.29 -18.81 12.33
C ARG A 142 8.58 -20.26 11.95
N ASN A 143 9.63 -20.47 11.15
CA ASN A 143 10.06 -21.80 10.69
C ASN A 143 8.95 -22.54 9.91
N ALA A 144 8.09 -21.80 9.22
CA ALA A 144 7.14 -22.40 8.28
C ALA A 144 7.87 -22.90 7.03
N ASP A 145 7.38 -24.00 6.46
CA ASP A 145 7.87 -24.53 5.21
C ASP A 145 7.69 -23.53 4.07
N ARG A 146 8.58 -23.63 3.09
CA ARG A 146 8.53 -22.85 1.86
C ARG A 146 8.43 -23.79 0.66
N LEU A 147 7.85 -23.26 -0.41
CA LEU A 147 7.99 -23.85 -1.73
C LEU A 147 9.48 -23.97 -2.08
N GLN A 148 9.79 -24.88 -3.00
CA GLN A 148 11.17 -25.17 -3.38
C GLN A 148 11.54 -24.45 -4.69
N GLY A 149 12.84 -24.30 -4.92
CA GLY A 149 13.37 -23.74 -6.16
C GLY A 149 12.90 -22.31 -6.42
N ARG A 150 12.46 -22.05 -7.66
CA ARG A 150 12.09 -20.71 -8.15
C ARG A 150 10.96 -20.07 -7.34
N ASP A 151 10.05 -20.87 -6.80
CA ASP A 151 8.83 -20.40 -6.15
C ASP A 151 8.96 -20.21 -4.64
N ALA A 152 10.16 -20.36 -4.08
CA ALA A 152 10.42 -20.27 -2.63
C ALA A 152 9.96 -18.96 -1.94
N ASN A 153 9.78 -17.90 -2.73
CA ASN A 153 9.31 -16.59 -2.29
C ASN A 153 8.02 -16.15 -2.99
N ALA A 154 7.39 -17.02 -3.77
CA ALA A 154 6.09 -16.76 -4.36
C ALA A 154 5.05 -16.56 -3.24
N ILE A 155 4.00 -15.79 -3.54
CA ILE A 155 2.80 -15.85 -2.68
C ILE A 155 2.12 -17.19 -2.95
N PHE A 156 1.70 -17.89 -1.90
CA PHE A 156 0.86 -19.07 -2.01
C PHE A 156 -0.56 -18.72 -1.56
N CYS A 157 -1.53 -18.98 -2.42
CA CYS A 157 -2.95 -18.74 -2.14
C CYS A 157 -3.74 -20.03 -2.35
N GLU A 158 -4.49 -20.44 -1.35
CA GLU A 158 -5.31 -21.64 -1.39
C GLU A 158 -6.76 -21.31 -1.06
N ALA A 159 -7.67 -21.73 -1.94
CA ALA A 159 -9.09 -21.74 -1.64
C ALA A 159 -9.40 -22.96 -0.77
N MET A 160 -10.10 -22.73 0.34
CA MET A 160 -10.58 -23.79 1.22
C MET A 160 -12.06 -23.55 1.52
N GLU A 161 -12.81 -24.62 1.69
CA GLU A 161 -14.14 -24.53 2.29
C GLU A 161 -14.00 -24.24 3.78
N LEU A 162 -14.71 -23.21 4.25
CA LEU A 162 -14.97 -23.03 5.67
C LEU A 162 -16.07 -24.04 6.01
N GLY A 163 -15.71 -25.06 6.79
CA GLY A 163 -16.61 -26.16 7.17
C GLY A 163 -17.89 -25.72 7.88
#